data_AF-A0A387FPY1-F1
#
_entry.id   AF-A0A387FPY1-F1
#
_cell.length_a   1.000
_cell.length_b   1.000
_cell.length_c   1.000
_cell.angle_alpha   90.00
_cell.angle_beta   90.00
_cell.angle_gamma   90.00
#
_symmetry.space_group_name_H-M   'P 1'
#
loop_
_entity.id
_entity.type
_entity.pdbx_description
1 polymer ?
#
loop_
_entity_poly.entity_id
_entity_poly.type
_entity_poly.pdbx_seq_one_letter_code
_entity_poly.pdbx_strand_id
1 'polypeptide(L)'
;MRNVALFAALLLSGCTTYTPAEQEKAVQSMPRDYRAQIVDHVHGALNDPFSVKEAEITGTIPVFAPIGKRLPGVCIRFFAKNQYGAYMGRVTYAVSFEGGKLYQVNPYGAECAGPWQPFPELDGKE
;
A
#
# COMPACT_ATOMS: atom_id res chain seq x y z
N MET A 1 50.79 1.65 31.37
CA MET A 1 50.24 0.67 30.40
C MET A 1 48.77 0.48 30.69
N ARG A 2 47.95 0.39 29.63
CA ARG A 2 46.58 -0.15 29.61
C ARG A 2 45.46 0.82 30.00
N ASN A 3 44.63 1.16 29.01
CA ASN A 3 43.17 1.02 28.99
C ASN A 3 42.68 1.58 27.64
N VAL A 4 42.63 0.73 26.61
CA VAL A 4 41.40 0.06 26.12
C VAL A 4 40.49 1.07 25.42
N ALA A 5 40.52 1.00 24.09
CA ALA A 5 39.62 1.68 23.18
C ALA A 5 38.17 1.31 23.50
N LEU A 6 37.30 2.32 23.61
CA LEU A 6 35.85 2.15 23.59
C LEU A 6 35.34 2.69 22.24
N PHE A 7 35.27 1.76 21.28
CA PHE A 7 34.31 1.83 20.19
C PHE A 7 32.91 1.59 20.76
N ALA A 8 31.99 2.52 20.51
CA ALA A 8 30.56 2.24 20.53
C ALA A 8 29.89 3.16 19.51
N ALA A 9 29.91 2.70 18.26
CA ALA A 9 29.13 3.27 17.17
C ALA A 9 27.64 3.11 17.49
N LEU A 10 26.96 4.22 17.80
CA LEU A 10 25.50 4.29 17.73
C LEU A 10 25.09 4.31 16.26
N LEU A 11 24.94 3.12 15.68
CA LEU A 11 24.12 2.91 14.50
C LEU A 11 22.66 3.05 14.92
N LEU A 12 22.11 4.27 14.91
CA LEU A 12 20.67 4.44 15.05
C LEU A 12 19.99 3.81 13.84
N SER A 13 19.19 2.79 14.14
CA SER A 13 18.29 2.07 13.26
C SER A 13 17.29 3.01 12.58
N GLY A 14 17.58 3.38 11.34
CA GLY A 14 16.60 3.97 10.43
C GLY A 14 15.68 2.88 9.85
N CYS A 15 14.65 2.45 10.60
CA CYS A 15 13.60 1.60 10.06
C CYS A 15 12.20 2.17 10.38
N THR A 16 11.63 2.81 9.36
CA THR A 16 10.21 3.19 9.11
C THR A 16 9.63 4.46 9.73
N THR A 17 9.76 5.55 8.96
CA THR A 17 8.77 6.42 8.29
C THR A 17 7.45 6.91 8.93
N TYR A 18 6.85 6.31 9.97
CA TYR A 18 5.67 6.88 10.66
C TYR A 18 5.48 6.32 12.09
N THR A 19 4.87 7.12 12.97
CA THR A 19 4.70 6.84 14.39
C THR A 19 3.53 5.88 14.67
N PRO A 20 3.54 5.16 15.82
CA PRO A 20 2.41 4.33 16.23
C PRO A 20 1.08 5.09 16.32
N ALA A 21 1.10 6.37 16.72
CA ALA A 21 -0.09 7.21 16.77
C ALA A 21 -0.66 7.53 15.38
N GLU A 22 0.20 7.76 14.39
CA GLU A 22 -0.23 7.92 12.99
C GLU A 22 -0.86 6.64 12.45
N GLN A 23 -0.29 5.49 12.79
CA GLN A 23 -0.81 4.18 12.41
C GLN A 23 -2.20 3.92 13.01
N GLU A 24 -2.36 4.16 14.32
CA GLU A 24 -3.65 3.99 14.99
C GLU A 24 -4.72 4.92 14.39
N LYS A 25 -4.38 6.19 14.16
CA LYS A 25 -5.29 7.14 13.50
C LYS A 25 -5.66 6.68 12.09
N ALA A 26 -4.73 6.13 11.33
CA ALA A 26 -5.00 5.63 10.00
C ALA A 26 -6.02 4.47 10.05
N VAL A 27 -5.84 3.53 10.98
CA VAL A 27 -6.77 2.42 11.20
C VAL A 27 -8.17 2.92 11.58
N GLN A 28 -8.27 3.87 12.51
CA GLN A 28 -9.55 4.40 13.00
C GLN A 28 -10.33 5.20 11.96
N SER A 29 -9.63 5.83 11.01
CA SER A 29 -10.24 6.68 9.97
C SER A 29 -10.54 5.95 8.66
N MET A 30 -10.20 4.66 8.57
CA MET A 30 -10.45 3.85 7.38
C MET A 30 -11.96 3.60 7.19
N PRO A 31 -12.53 3.86 5.99
CA PRO A 31 -13.92 3.49 5.71
C PRO A 31 -14.09 1.97 5.77
N ARG A 32 -15.25 1.49 6.23
CA ARG A 32 -15.52 0.05 6.39
C ARG A 32 -15.54 -0.72 5.07
N ASP A 33 -15.91 -0.04 3.99
CA ASP A 33 -16.05 -0.55 2.63
C ASP A 33 -14.81 -0.30 1.76
N TYR A 34 -13.66 0.08 2.35
CA TYR A 34 -12.45 0.45 1.62
C TYR A 34 -11.99 -0.63 0.61
N ARG A 35 -12.13 -1.91 0.96
CA ARG A 35 -11.80 -3.04 0.07
C ARG A 35 -12.67 -3.04 -1.19
N ALA A 36 -13.98 -2.88 -1.04
CA ALA A 36 -14.91 -2.84 -2.17
C ALA A 36 -14.63 -1.64 -3.08
N GLN A 37 -14.36 -0.47 -2.49
CA GLN A 37 -13.99 0.73 -3.27
C GLN A 37 -12.71 0.52 -4.09
N ILE A 38 -11.73 -0.24 -3.58
CA ILE A 38 -10.52 -0.59 -4.34
C ILE A 38 -10.85 -1.53 -5.50
N VAL A 39 -11.64 -2.56 -5.26
CA VAL A 39 -12.05 -3.52 -6.30
C VAL A 39 -12.76 -2.79 -7.43
N ASP A 40 -13.78 -1.99 -7.12
CA ASP A 40 -14.53 -1.19 -8.09
C ASP A 40 -13.60 -0.28 -8.91
N HIS A 41 -12.66 0.40 -8.25
CA HIS A 41 -11.72 1.30 -8.92
C HIS A 41 -10.75 0.56 -9.85
N VAL A 42 -10.15 -0.54 -9.40
CA VAL A 42 -9.16 -1.28 -10.19
C VAL A 42 -9.86 -1.97 -11.36
N HIS A 43 -10.99 -2.64 -11.14
CA HIS A 43 -11.77 -3.26 -12.21
C HIS A 43 -12.25 -2.25 -13.24
N GLY A 44 -12.68 -1.06 -12.80
CA GLY A 44 -13.06 0.04 -13.71
C GLY A 44 -11.89 0.67 -14.49
N ALA A 45 -10.66 0.52 -14.01
CA ALA A 45 -9.47 1.07 -14.66
C ALA A 45 -8.81 0.10 -15.68
N LEU A 46 -9.16 -1.18 -15.64
CA LEU A 46 -8.58 -2.21 -16.52
C LEU A 46 -9.44 -2.44 -17.77
N ASN A 47 -8.79 -2.79 -18.88
CA ASN A 47 -9.49 -3.18 -20.10
C ASN A 47 -10.21 -4.53 -19.96
N ASP A 48 -9.66 -5.43 -19.16
CA ASP A 48 -10.23 -6.74 -18.81
C ASP A 48 -10.26 -6.83 -17.27
N PRO A 49 -11.42 -6.56 -16.63
CA PRO A 49 -11.56 -6.57 -15.17
C PRO A 49 -11.17 -7.91 -14.53
N PHE A 50 -11.37 -9.02 -15.24
CA PHE A 50 -11.08 -10.37 -14.76
C PHE A 50 -9.64 -10.81 -15.02
N SER A 51 -8.81 -9.92 -15.58
CA SER A 51 -7.40 -10.21 -15.82
C SER A 51 -6.51 -10.09 -14.58
N VAL A 52 -7.07 -9.74 -13.42
CA VAL A 52 -6.30 -9.58 -12.18
C VAL A 52 -5.99 -10.93 -11.54
N LYS A 53 -4.73 -11.11 -11.12
CA LYS A 53 -4.28 -12.29 -10.38
C LYS A 53 -3.19 -11.98 -9.35
N GLU A 54 -3.10 -12.87 -8.36
CA GLU A 54 -2.11 -12.82 -7.27
C GLU A 54 -2.18 -11.46 -6.54
N ALA A 55 -3.40 -10.97 -6.34
CA ALA A 55 -3.64 -9.73 -5.64
C ALA A 55 -3.30 -9.85 -4.16
N GLU A 56 -2.56 -8.87 -3.67
CA GLU A 56 -2.16 -8.76 -2.28
C GLU A 56 -2.38 -7.33 -1.77
N ILE A 57 -2.65 -7.20 -0.48
CA ILE A 57 -2.93 -5.95 0.20
C ILE A 57 -2.18 -5.90 1.54
N THR A 58 -1.75 -4.72 1.95
CA THR A 58 -1.17 -4.51 3.28
C THR A 58 -2.24 -4.29 4.34
N GLY A 59 -1.83 -4.26 5.61
CA GLY A 59 -2.63 -3.59 6.63
C GLY A 59 -2.78 -2.08 6.34
N THR A 60 -3.68 -1.42 7.06
CA THR A 60 -3.84 0.03 7.00
C THR A 60 -2.56 0.73 7.44
N ILE A 61 -2.11 1.71 6.66
CA ILE A 61 -0.93 2.53 6.92
C ILE A 61 -1.20 3.99 6.53
N PRO A 62 -0.44 4.96 7.07
CA PRO A 62 -0.39 6.31 6.52
C PRO A 62 0.30 6.27 5.15
N VAL A 63 -0.41 6.71 4.11
CA VAL A 63 0.10 6.81 2.73
C VAL A 63 0.22 8.26 2.30
N PHE A 64 1.22 8.58 1.48
CA PHE A 64 1.42 9.90 0.91
C PHE A 64 0.29 10.24 -0.06
N ALA A 65 -0.29 11.40 0.17
CA ALA A 65 -1.26 12.04 -0.69
C ALA A 65 -0.70 13.40 -1.15
N PRO A 66 -1.35 14.08 -2.12
CA PRO A 66 -0.85 15.31 -2.71
C PRO A 66 -0.72 16.39 -1.65
N ILE A 67 0.17 17.36 -1.91
CA ILE A 67 0.43 18.49 -0.99
C ILE A 67 1.14 18.02 0.29
N GLY A 68 1.86 16.90 0.24
CA GLY A 68 2.68 16.39 1.35
C GLY A 68 1.88 15.89 2.55
N LYS A 69 0.55 15.74 2.41
CA LYS A 69 -0.32 15.18 3.44
C LYS A 69 -0.20 13.66 3.48
N ARG A 70 -0.43 13.06 4.64
CA ARG A 70 -0.61 11.61 4.77
C ARG A 70 -2.06 11.31 5.12
N LEU A 71 -2.62 10.35 4.40
CA LEU A 71 -3.99 9.90 4.57
C LEU A 71 -4.01 8.43 5.01
N PRO A 72 -5.08 7.96 5.67
CA PRO A 72 -5.28 6.53 5.86
C PRO A 72 -5.32 5.83 4.51
N GLY A 73 -4.65 4.70 4.41
CA GLY A 73 -4.60 3.96 3.17
C GLY A 73 -4.04 2.56 3.33
N VAL A 74 -3.90 1.90 2.20
CA VAL A 74 -3.33 0.56 2.06
C VAL A 74 -2.48 0.55 0.80
N CYS A 75 -1.49 -0.34 0.76
CA CYS A 75 -0.86 -0.68 -0.50
C CYS A 75 -1.48 -1.94 -1.08
N ILE A 76 -1.65 -1.96 -2.39
CA ILE A 76 -2.06 -3.13 -3.16
C ILE A 76 -0.98 -3.49 -4.17
N ARG A 77 -0.84 -4.77 -4.47
CA ARG A 77 -0.04 -5.24 -5.60
C ARG A 77 -0.71 -6.41 -6.29
N PHE A 78 -0.60 -6.48 -7.61
CA PHE A 78 -1.24 -7.52 -8.41
C PHE A 78 -0.59 -7.61 -9.81
N PHE A 79 -0.93 -8.65 -10.57
CA PHE A 79 -0.66 -8.69 -12.00
C PHE A 79 -1.96 -8.43 -12.77
N ALA A 80 -1.87 -7.65 -13.84
CA ALA A 80 -2.98 -7.43 -14.77
C ALA A 80 -2.47 -7.46 -16.22
N LYS A 81 -3.35 -7.73 -17.18
CA LYS A 81 -3.03 -7.66 -18.60
C LYS A 81 -3.00 -6.21 -19.07
N ASN A 82 -2.09 -5.91 -19.99
CA ASN A 82 -2.13 -4.67 -20.75
C ASN A 82 -3.20 -4.72 -21.86
N GLN A 83 -3.32 -3.65 -22.63
CA GLN A 83 -4.24 -3.55 -23.78
C GLN A 83 -4.00 -4.63 -24.88
N TYR A 84 -2.83 -5.27 -24.90
CA TYR A 84 -2.48 -6.33 -25.84
C TYR A 84 -2.69 -7.75 -25.26
N GLY A 85 -3.30 -7.86 -24.08
CA GLY A 85 -3.60 -9.13 -23.42
C GLY A 85 -2.41 -9.79 -22.71
N ALA A 86 -1.25 -9.11 -22.62
CA ALA A 86 -0.06 -9.63 -21.99
C ALA A 86 0.11 -9.12 -20.55
N TYR A 87 0.54 -10.00 -19.64
CA TYR A 87 0.96 -9.59 -18.30
C TYR A 87 2.34 -8.92 -18.36
N MET A 88 2.43 -7.67 -17.93
CA MET A 88 3.68 -6.89 -18.00
C MET A 88 4.52 -6.94 -16.71
N GLY A 89 4.09 -7.69 -15.72
CA GLY A 89 4.71 -7.76 -14.40
C GLY A 89 3.76 -7.38 -13.28
N ARG A 90 4.29 -7.40 -12.05
CA ARG A 90 3.54 -7.02 -10.86
C ARG A 90 3.58 -5.50 -10.70
N VAL A 91 2.40 -4.91 -10.55
CA VAL A 91 2.24 -3.48 -10.25
C VAL A 91 1.95 -3.31 -8.76
N THR A 92 2.40 -2.20 -8.18
CA THR A 92 2.18 -1.83 -6.79
C THR A 92 1.61 -0.43 -6.75
N TYR A 93 0.54 -0.22 -5.98
CA TYR A 93 -0.08 1.09 -5.77
C TYR A 93 -0.30 1.36 -4.28
N ALA A 94 -0.12 2.60 -3.87
CA ALA A 94 -0.64 3.11 -2.60
C ALA A 94 -2.04 3.71 -2.84
N VAL A 95 -3.02 3.29 -2.06
CA VAL A 95 -4.41 3.76 -2.14
C VAL A 95 -4.75 4.53 -0.86
N SER A 96 -5.15 5.78 -1.02
CA SER A 96 -5.50 6.68 0.08
C SER A 96 -6.99 6.97 0.13
N PHE A 97 -7.49 7.30 1.31
CA PHE A 97 -8.90 7.57 1.56
C PHE A 97 -9.08 8.86 2.36
N GLU A 98 -10.12 9.61 2.01
CA GLU A 98 -10.49 10.86 2.67
C GLU A 98 -12.01 11.01 2.64
N GLY A 99 -12.61 11.46 3.75
CA GLY A 99 -14.07 11.63 3.82
C GLY A 99 -14.88 10.34 3.59
N GLY A 100 -14.29 9.18 3.90
CA GLY A 100 -14.93 7.88 3.71
C GLY A 100 -14.93 7.36 2.26
N LYS A 101 -14.20 8.01 1.35
CA LYS A 101 -14.09 7.61 -0.06
C LYS A 101 -12.64 7.44 -0.49
N LEU A 102 -12.43 6.58 -1.51
CA LEU A 102 -11.17 6.48 -2.21
C LEU A 102 -10.81 7.85 -2.77
N TYR A 103 -9.65 8.35 -2.35
CA TYR A 103 -9.18 9.68 -2.68
C TYR A 103 -8.15 9.64 -3.81
N GLN A 104 -7.18 8.72 -3.74
CA GLN A 104 -6.14 8.59 -4.77
C GLN A 104 -5.55 7.18 -4.82
N VAL A 105 -5.23 6.73 -6.04
CA VAL A 105 -4.34 5.58 -6.32
C VAL A 105 -3.03 6.11 -6.88
N ASN A 106 -1.91 5.80 -6.20
CA ASN A 106 -0.58 6.31 -6.50
C ASN A 106 0.37 5.16 -6.86
N PRO A 107 0.98 5.14 -8.07
CA PRO A 107 1.93 4.09 -8.46
C PRO A 107 3.28 4.17 -7.74
N TYR A 108 3.57 5.28 -7.06
CA TYR A 108 4.83 5.47 -6.33
C TYR A 108 4.75 4.83 -4.94
N GLY A 109 4.86 3.50 -4.89
CA GLY A 109 4.76 2.69 -3.67
C GLY A 109 5.98 2.74 -2.74
N ALA A 110 6.66 3.88 -2.61
CA ALA A 110 7.85 4.02 -1.76
C ALA A 110 7.57 3.71 -0.27
N GLU A 111 6.31 3.89 0.14
CA GLU A 111 5.79 3.57 1.48
C GLU A 111 5.22 2.15 1.62
N CYS A 112 5.19 1.38 0.54
CA CYS A 112 4.65 0.02 0.51
C CYS A 112 5.63 -1.03 1.03
N ALA A 113 6.20 -0.75 2.20
CA ALA A 113 7.03 -1.66 2.97
C ALA A 113 6.19 -2.24 4.11
N GLY A 114 5.38 -3.25 3.82
CA GLY A 114 4.51 -3.87 4.82
C GLY A 114 4.35 -5.38 4.58
N PRO A 115 3.92 -6.13 5.60
CA PRO A 115 3.50 -7.51 5.39
C PRO A 115 2.32 -7.53 4.43
N TRP A 116 2.46 -8.32 3.37
CA TRP A 116 1.44 -8.52 2.36
C TRP A 116 0.53 -9.67 2.76
N GLN A 117 -0.77 -9.49 2.55
CA GLN A 117 -1.80 -10.49 2.78
C GLN A 117 -2.57 -10.73 1.48
N PRO A 118 -3.13 -11.93 1.25
CA PRO A 118 -3.98 -12.17 0.08
C PRO A 118 -5.14 -11.18 0.00
N PHE A 119 -5.45 -10.74 -1.22
CA PHE A 119 -6.61 -9.90 -1.53
C PHE A 119 -7.51 -10.57 -2.58
N PRO A 120 -8.16 -11.69 -2.23
CA PRO A 120 -8.90 -12.51 -3.18
C PRO A 120 -10.08 -11.79 -3.84
N GLU A 121 -10.67 -10.79 -3.18
CA GLU A 121 -11.78 -10.01 -3.76
C GLU A 121 -11.34 -9.17 -4.98
N LEU A 122 -10.04 -8.91 -5.10
CA LEU A 122 -9.47 -8.22 -6.26
C LEU A 122 -9.07 -9.19 -7.37
N ASP A 123 -8.80 -10.46 -7.03
CA ASP A 123 -8.58 -11.50 -8.03
C ASP A 123 -9.89 -11.71 -8.81
N GLY A 124 -9.82 -11.81 -10.14
CA GLY A 124 -11.00 -12.01 -11.00
C GLY A 124 -11.61 -13.41 -10.92
N LYS A 125 -11.53 -14.06 -9.76
CA LYS A 125 -11.98 -15.43 -9.50
C LYS A 125 -13.23 -15.40 -8.63
N GLU A 126 -14.40 -15.24 -9.25
CA GLU A 126 -15.68 -15.66 -8.67
C GLU A 126 -16.02 -17.09 -9.12
#